data_AF-A0A7J4UP91-F1
#
_entry.id   AF-A0A7J4UP91-F1
#
_cell.length_a   1.000
_cell.length_b   1.000
_cell.length_c   1.000
_cell.angle_alpha   90.00
_cell.angle_beta   90.00
_cell.angle_gamma   90.00
#
_symmetry.space_group_name_H-M   'P 1'
#
loop_
_entity.id
_entity.type
_entity.pdbx_description
1 polymer ?
#
loop_
_entity_poly.entity_id
_entity_poly.type
_entity_poly.pdbx_seq_one_letter_code
_entity_poly.pdbx_strand_id
1 'polypeptide(L)'
;MNKDIGKLLTAFLAVLFGVFGLIKFVQDVELVIGLLSLTFGLVAIMWTYRAMASLSKGTSLRDYAFYFLLSLIFIILFSIWDTAILLFQLQGSFVYPKYFLITIAYLIFSFTSYKILQLGKQFGFHFQVNKMSAIKENKKGIKKTTKKSSTKKKTTSRK
;
A
#
# COMPACT_ATOMS: atom_id res chain seq x y z
N MET A 1 -12.46 26.49 -13.27
CA MET A 1 -11.14 25.99 -12.83
C MET A 1 -11.29 25.50 -11.40
N ASN A 2 -11.18 24.20 -11.14
CA ASN A 2 -11.47 23.63 -9.81
C ASN A 2 -10.48 24.21 -8.79
N LYS A 3 -11.00 24.81 -7.72
CA LYS A 3 -10.21 25.42 -6.64
C LYS A 3 -9.23 24.43 -6.01
N ASP A 4 -9.48 23.13 -6.12
CA ASP A 4 -8.63 22.06 -5.62
C ASP A 4 -7.32 21.91 -6.39
N ILE A 5 -7.35 22.11 -7.72
CA ILE A 5 -6.15 22.06 -8.57
C ILE A 5 -5.20 23.21 -8.22
N GLY A 6 -5.74 24.41 -7.98
CA GLY A 6 -4.94 25.57 -7.56
C GLY A 6 -4.21 25.32 -6.25
N LYS A 7 -4.92 24.81 -5.23
CA LYS A 7 -4.32 24.47 -3.92
C LYS A 7 -3.22 23.42 -4.05
N LEU A 8 -3.45 22.38 -4.85
CA LEU A 8 -2.49 21.30 -5.03
C LEU A 8 -1.22 21.79 -5.75
N LEU A 9 -1.38 22.67 -6.74
CA LEU A 9 -0.26 23.27 -7.47
C LEU A 9 0.56 24.22 -6.58
N THR A 10 -0.10 25.03 -5.75
CA THR A 10 0.60 25.89 -4.78
C THR A 10 1.35 25.10 -3.72
N ALA A 11 0.78 23.99 -3.23
CA ALA A 11 1.46 23.11 -2.28
C ALA A 11 2.69 22.45 -2.92
N PHE A 12 2.57 22.01 -4.17
CA PHE A 12 3.68 21.42 -4.91
C PHE A 12 4.82 22.42 -5.15
N LEU A 13 4.49 23.66 -5.55
CA LEU A 13 5.47 24.74 -5.69
C LEU A 13 6.16 25.08 -4.36
N ALA A 14 5.42 25.12 -3.25
CA ALA A 14 6.00 25.37 -1.93
C ALA A 14 7.00 24.27 -1.53
N VAL A 15 6.69 23.00 -1.81
CA VAL A 15 7.62 21.88 -1.58
C VAL A 15 8.87 22.02 -2.45
N LEU A 16 8.72 22.32 -3.75
CA LEU A 16 9.85 22.54 -4.66
C LEU A 16 10.76 23.68 -4.19
N PHE A 17 10.18 24.81 -3.78
CA PHE A 17 10.95 25.93 -3.23
C PHE A 17 11.64 25.56 -1.91
N GLY A 18 11.00 24.77 -1.05
CA GLY A 18 11.61 24.27 0.18
C GLY A 18 12.83 23.38 -0.10
N VAL A 19 12.72 22.45 -1.05
CA VAL A 19 13.83 21.58 -1.48
C VAL A 19 14.95 22.41 -2.12
N PHE A 20 14.61 23.35 -3.00
CA PHE A 20 15.58 24.23 -3.64
C PHE A 20 16.32 25.11 -2.62
N GLY A 21 15.59 25.65 -1.64
CA GLY A 21 16.16 26.42 -0.53
C GLY A 21 17.12 25.59 0.31
N LEU A 22 16.75 24.34 0.64
CA LEU A 22 17.61 23.40 1.37
C LEU A 22 18.92 23.12 0.62
N ILE A 23 18.86 22.81 -0.68
CA ILE A 23 20.04 22.53 -1.51
C ILE A 23 20.98 23.76 -1.58
N LYS A 24 20.41 24.96 -1.61
CA LYS A 24 21.22 26.18 -1.71
C LYS A 24 21.83 26.61 -0.37
N PHE A 25 21.24 26.21 0.76
CA PHE A 25 21.66 26.59 2.10
C PHE A 25 22.57 25.55 2.77
N VAL A 26 22.40 24.27 2.43
CA VAL A 26 23.20 23.16 2.93
C VAL A 26 24.12 22.68 1.81
N GLN A 27 25.43 22.84 2.00
CA GLN A 27 26.43 22.41 1.01
C GLN A 27 26.52 20.89 0.89
N ASP A 28 26.19 20.17 1.97
CA ASP A 28 26.19 18.71 2.02
C ASP A 28 24.88 18.12 1.51
N VAL A 29 24.88 17.72 0.23
CA VAL A 29 23.74 17.07 -0.43
C VAL A 29 23.26 15.84 0.34
N GLU A 30 24.17 15.08 0.95
CA GLU A 30 23.85 13.90 1.76
C GLU A 30 22.98 14.25 2.97
N LEU A 31 23.26 15.38 3.64
CA LEU A 31 22.49 15.83 4.80
C LEU A 31 21.09 16.31 4.39
N VAL A 32 20.97 16.97 3.22
CA VAL A 32 19.66 17.35 2.65
C VAL A 32 18.82 16.13 2.34
N ILE A 33 19.41 15.11 1.70
CA ILE A 33 18.71 13.86 1.39
C ILE A 33 18.29 13.14 2.68
N GLY A 34 19.16 13.08 3.68
CA GLY A 34 18.87 12.50 4.99
C GLY A 34 17.69 13.19 5.69
N LEU A 35 17.69 14.52 5.74
CA LEU A 35 16.60 15.31 6.31
C LEU A 35 15.29 15.14 5.54
N LEU A 36 15.33 15.18 4.20
CA LEU A 36 14.14 14.98 3.38
C LEU A 36 13.55 13.59 3.59
N SER A 37 14.40 12.55 3.52
CA SER A 37 14.00 11.16 3.79
C SER A 37 13.33 11.04 5.17
N LEU A 38 13.89 11.67 6.20
CA LEU A 38 13.34 11.67 7.54
C LEU A 38 11.97 12.35 7.61
N THR A 39 11.80 13.52 6.99
CA THR A 39 10.50 14.21 6.95
C THR A 39 9.42 13.39 6.24
N PHE A 40 9.73 12.82 5.07
CA PHE A 40 8.81 11.95 4.35
C PHE A 40 8.50 10.66 5.12
N GLY A 41 9.50 10.10 5.79
CA GLY A 41 9.33 8.93 6.66
C GLY A 41 8.33 9.20 7.79
N LEU A 42 8.45 10.34 8.48
CA LEU A 42 7.53 10.72 9.56
C LEU A 42 6.09 10.91 9.04
N VAL A 43 5.92 11.59 7.90
CA VAL A 43 4.61 11.74 7.26
C VAL A 43 4.03 10.37 6.87
N ALA A 44 4.86 9.47 6.35
CA ALA A 44 4.45 8.11 6.01
C ALA A 44 4.02 7.32 7.25
N ILE A 45 4.68 7.47 8.41
CA ILE A 45 4.23 6.88 9.68
C ILE A 45 2.86 7.43 10.08
N MET A 46 2.67 8.75 10.05
CA MET A 46 1.39 9.36 10.40
C MET A 46 0.25 8.82 9.53
N TRP A 47 0.48 8.72 8.23
CA TRP A 47 -0.50 8.20 7.28
C TRP A 47 -0.79 6.72 7.51
N THR A 48 0.26 5.92 7.72
CA THR A 48 0.14 4.48 8.00
C THR A 48 -0.62 4.24 9.31
N TYR A 49 -0.31 5.02 10.35
CA TYR A 49 -1.00 4.96 11.63
C TYR A 49 -2.49 5.30 11.48
N ARG A 50 -2.81 6.36 10.74
CA ARG A 50 -4.20 6.76 10.45
C ARG A 50 -4.93 5.67 9.64
N ALA A 51 -4.27 5.08 8.65
CA ALA A 51 -4.81 3.96 7.88
C ALA A 51 -5.07 2.74 8.78
N MET A 52 -4.13 2.39 9.66
CA MET A 52 -4.29 1.30 10.64
C MET A 52 -5.45 1.55 11.60
N ALA A 53 -5.63 2.79 12.08
CA ALA A 53 -6.73 3.16 12.96
C ALA A 53 -8.11 3.07 12.28
N SER A 54 -8.16 3.28 10.96
CA SER A 54 -9.40 3.15 10.18
C SER A 54 -9.83 1.69 9.93
N LEU A 55 -8.96 0.71 10.22
CA LEU A 55 -9.22 -0.71 9.99
C LEU A 55 -9.80 -1.40 11.23
N SER A 56 -10.82 -2.24 11.02
CA SER A 56 -11.44 -3.05 12.07
C SER A 56 -10.42 -3.97 12.76
N LYS A 57 -10.55 -4.09 14.08
CA LYS A 57 -9.72 -4.97 14.92
C LYS A 57 -9.85 -6.44 14.46
N GLY A 58 -8.73 -7.15 14.34
CA GLY A 58 -8.70 -8.57 13.96
C GLY A 58 -8.74 -8.86 12.46
N THR A 59 -8.70 -7.83 11.60
CA THR A 59 -8.58 -8.05 10.15
C THR A 59 -7.13 -8.31 9.76
N SER A 60 -6.91 -9.25 8.84
CA SER A 60 -5.59 -9.56 8.28
C SER A 60 -4.91 -8.35 7.61
N LEU A 61 -5.70 -7.36 7.17
CA LEU A 61 -5.22 -6.10 6.62
C LEU A 61 -4.59 -5.18 7.69
N ARG A 62 -5.09 -5.23 8.93
CA ARG A 62 -4.57 -4.44 10.04
C ARG A 62 -3.21 -4.96 10.51
N ASP A 63 -3.06 -6.28 10.57
CA ASP A 63 -1.78 -6.91 10.91
C ASP A 63 -0.71 -6.55 9.87
N TYR A 64 -1.07 -6.53 8.58
CA TYR A 64 -0.19 -6.03 7.53
C TYR A 64 0.23 -4.58 7.75
N ALA A 65 -0.73 -3.67 8.02
CA ALA A 65 -0.44 -2.27 8.27
C ALA A 65 0.51 -2.10 9.47
N PHE A 66 0.40 -2.96 10.48
CA PHE A 66 1.31 -2.99 11.62
C PHE A 66 2.73 -3.43 11.23
N TYR A 67 2.90 -4.53 10.49
CA TYR A 67 4.22 -4.97 10.03
C TYR A 67 4.89 -3.94 9.11
N PHE A 68 4.10 -3.31 8.24
CA PHE A 68 4.57 -2.22 7.39
C PHE A 68 5.01 -1.01 8.21
N LEU A 69 4.21 -0.60 9.21
CA LEU A 69 4.56 0.48 10.14
C LEU A 69 5.85 0.18 10.91
N LEU A 70 6.01 -1.07 11.36
CA LEU A 70 7.20 -1.52 12.08
C LEU A 70 8.44 -1.49 11.16
N SER A 71 8.33 -1.94 9.90
CA SER A 71 9.40 -1.79 8.90
C SER A 71 9.76 -0.32 8.66
N LEU A 72 8.76 0.55 8.56
CA LEU A 72 8.94 1.98 8.34
C LEU A 72 9.67 2.66 9.51
N ILE A 73 9.38 2.25 10.75
CA ILE A 73 10.10 2.71 11.95
C ILE A 73 11.58 2.33 11.88
N PHE A 74 11.90 1.10 11.47
CA PHE A 74 13.31 0.68 11.31
C PHE A 74 14.05 1.48 10.24
N ILE A 75 13.39 1.78 9.12
CA ILE A 75 13.97 2.63 8.05
C ILE A 75 14.25 4.05 8.57
N ILE A 76 13.36 4.61 9.39
CA ILE A 76 13.59 5.93 9.98
C ILE A 76 14.71 5.90 11.01
N LEU A 77 14.77 4.88 11.87
CA LEU A 77 15.88 4.69 12.81
C LEU A 77 17.22 4.59 12.07
N PHE A 78 17.26 3.86 10.96
CA PHE A 78 18.41 3.82 10.07
C PHE A 78 18.76 5.21 9.52
N SER A 79 17.77 5.96 9.03
CA SER A 79 17.98 7.31 8.49
C SER A 79 18.50 8.29 9.55
N ILE A 80 18.00 8.20 10.78
CA ILE A 80 18.48 8.99 11.93
C ILE A 80 19.93 8.62 12.24
N TRP A 81 20.24 7.33 12.30
CA TRP A 81 21.59 6.85 12.59
C TRP A 81 22.60 7.27 11.52
N ASP A 82 22.21 7.16 10.24
CA ASP A 82 23.03 7.59 9.11
C ASP A 82 23.31 9.10 9.15
N THR A 83 22.27 9.90 9.42
CA THR A 83 22.40 11.36 9.57
C THR A 83 23.27 11.72 10.79
N ALA A 84 23.18 10.97 11.88
CA ALA A 84 24.03 11.16 13.06
C ALA A 84 25.50 10.84 12.76
N ILE A 85 25.79 9.76 12.02
CA ILE A 85 27.16 9.44 11.59
C ILE A 85 27.73 10.60 10.76
N LEU A 86 26.95 11.15 9.83
CA LEU A 86 27.36 12.29 9.00
C LEU A 86 27.62 13.55 9.83
N LEU A 87 26.71 13.91 10.75
CA LEU A 87 26.82 15.10 11.60
C LEU A 87 28.04 15.06 12.54
N PHE A 88 28.31 13.91 13.14
CA PHE A 88 29.41 13.74 14.10
C PHE A 88 30.71 13.25 13.44
N GLN A 89 30.72 13.08 12.11
CA GLN A 89 31.85 12.50 11.36
C GLN A 89 32.37 11.20 11.99
N LEU A 90 31.46 10.35 12.47
CA LEU A 90 31.80 9.12 13.19
C LEU A 90 32.35 8.09 12.20
N GLN A 91 33.68 8.03 12.06
CA GLN A 91 34.36 7.06 11.22
C GLN A 91 34.66 5.75 11.98
N GLY A 92 34.82 4.65 11.23
CA GLY A 92 35.21 3.35 11.79
C GLY A 92 34.03 2.51 12.29
N SER A 93 34.16 1.91 13.47
CA SER A 93 33.24 0.86 13.95
C SER A 93 31.79 1.30 14.16
N PHE A 94 31.51 2.59 14.27
CA PHE A 94 30.15 3.14 14.39
C PHE A 94 29.33 3.06 13.10
N VAL A 95 29.96 2.70 11.98
CA VAL A 95 29.27 2.50 10.70
C VAL A 95 28.61 1.12 10.61
N TYR A 96 29.06 0.11 11.38
CA TYR A 96 28.48 -1.25 11.30
C TYR A 96 27.01 -1.37 11.75
N PRO A 97 26.56 -0.71 12.84
CA PRO A 97 25.16 -0.77 13.28
C PRO A 97 24.16 -0.33 12.21
N LYS A 98 24.55 0.60 11.33
CA LYS A 98 23.76 1.04 10.17
C LYS A 98 23.36 -0.15 9.29
N TYR A 99 24.32 -0.99 8.93
CA TYR A 99 24.08 -2.16 8.06
C TYR A 99 23.21 -3.22 8.75
N PHE A 100 23.33 -3.36 10.06
CA PHE A 100 22.49 -4.27 10.82
C PHE A 100 21.02 -3.81 10.83
N LEU A 101 20.76 -2.53 11.10
CA LEU A 101 19.42 -1.95 11.10
C LEU A 101 18.72 -2.10 9.74
N ILE A 102 19.42 -1.79 8.64
CA ILE A 102 18.82 -1.90 7.31
C ILE A 102 18.57 -3.35 6.91
N THR A 103 19.44 -4.28 7.33
CA THR A 103 19.23 -5.72 7.09
C THR A 103 17.95 -6.21 7.75
N ILE A 104 17.72 -5.83 9.01
CA ILE A 104 16.47 -6.15 9.72
C ILE A 104 15.27 -5.51 9.02
N ALA A 105 15.39 -4.24 8.61
CA ALA A 105 14.32 -3.56 7.89
C ALA A 105 13.93 -4.30 6.60
N TYR A 106 14.91 -4.74 5.80
CA TYR A 106 14.68 -5.51 4.58
C TYR A 106 14.08 -6.89 4.84
N LEU A 107 14.50 -7.54 5.93
CA LEU A 107 13.98 -8.85 6.31
C LEU A 107 12.49 -8.74 6.66
N ILE A 108 12.12 -7.78 7.52
CA ILE A 108 10.73 -7.49 7.88
C ILE A 108 9.91 -7.06 6.65
N PHE A 109 10.49 -6.21 5.80
CA PHE A 109 9.85 -5.75 4.56
C PHE A 109 9.55 -6.93 3.61
N SER A 110 10.49 -7.86 3.46
CA SER A 110 10.32 -9.07 2.63
C SER A 110 9.21 -9.97 3.17
N PHE A 111 9.15 -10.19 4.48
CA PHE A 111 8.04 -10.93 5.11
C PHE A 111 6.69 -10.23 4.90
N THR A 112 6.67 -8.90 5.00
CA THR A 112 5.49 -8.08 4.77
C THR A 112 5.00 -8.17 3.32
N SER A 113 5.94 -8.16 2.36
CA SER A 113 5.67 -8.36 0.93
C SER A 113 5.06 -9.75 0.64
N TYR A 114 5.56 -10.79 1.30
CA TYR A 114 4.98 -12.13 1.16
C TYR A 114 3.53 -12.19 1.69
N LYS A 115 3.23 -11.51 2.79
CA LYS A 115 1.88 -11.42 3.36
C LYS A 115 0.91 -10.66 2.45
N ILE A 116 1.34 -9.56 1.82
CA ILE A 116 0.46 -8.83 0.90
C ILE A 116 0.14 -9.64 -0.35
N LEU A 117 1.05 -10.48 -0.84
CA LEU A 117 0.77 -11.40 -1.92
C LEU A 117 -0.35 -12.40 -1.54
N GLN A 118 -0.34 -12.91 -0.30
CA GLN A 118 -1.41 -13.80 0.17
C GLN A 118 -2.76 -13.08 0.28
N LEU A 119 -2.77 -11.83 0.77
CA LEU A 119 -3.98 -11.00 0.79
C LEU A 119 -4.49 -10.72 -0.62
N GLY A 120 -3.61 -10.38 -1.55
CA GLY A 120 -3.95 -10.15 -2.95
C GLY A 120 -4.62 -11.37 -3.59
N LYS A 121 -4.19 -12.60 -3.24
CA LYS A 121 -4.85 -13.83 -3.70
C LYS A 121 -6.25 -14.02 -3.11
N GLN A 122 -6.44 -13.68 -1.82
CA GLN A 122 -7.74 -13.81 -1.14
C GLN A 122 -8.76 -12.77 -1.63
N PHE A 123 -8.36 -11.51 -1.79
CA PHE A 123 -9.24 -10.41 -2.18
C PHE A 123 -9.35 -10.22 -3.71
N GLY A 124 -8.33 -10.58 -4.47
CA GLY A 124 -8.18 -10.19 -5.87
C GLY A 124 -8.89 -11.06 -6.91
N PHE A 125 -9.07 -12.37 -6.66
CA PHE A 125 -9.52 -13.27 -7.74
C PHE A 125 -10.60 -14.28 -7.35
N HIS A 126 -10.55 -14.90 -6.18
CA HIS A 126 -11.56 -15.90 -5.82
C HIS A 126 -12.96 -15.29 -5.60
N PHE A 127 -13.03 -14.10 -4.99
CA PHE A 127 -14.32 -13.49 -4.68
C PHE A 127 -15.07 -13.01 -5.94
N GLN A 128 -14.36 -12.44 -6.92
CA GLN A 128 -14.97 -11.98 -8.18
C GLN A 128 -15.33 -13.15 -9.11
N VAL A 129 -14.47 -14.17 -9.20
CA VAL A 129 -14.73 -15.35 -10.05
C VAL A 129 -15.89 -16.19 -9.49
N ASN A 130 -16.01 -16.36 -8.17
CA ASN A 130 -17.17 -17.04 -7.57
C ASN A 130 -18.48 -16.29 -7.78
N LYS A 131 -18.46 -14.94 -7.76
CA LYS A 131 -19.66 -14.15 -8.06
C LYS A 131 -20.08 -14.31 -9.53
N MET A 132 -19.12 -14.37 -10.45
CA MET A 132 -19.40 -14.60 -11.88
C MET A 132 -19.84 -16.04 -12.19
N SER A 133 -19.30 -17.06 -11.53
CA SER A 133 -19.72 -18.45 -11.72
C SER A 133 -21.14 -18.68 -11.20
N ALA A 134 -21.48 -18.17 -10.01
CA ALA A 134 -22.83 -18.25 -9.44
C ALA A 134 -23.90 -17.54 -10.30
N ILE A 135 -23.56 -16.41 -10.92
CA ILE A 135 -24.47 -15.71 -11.86
C ILE A 135 -24.64 -16.50 -13.16
N LYS A 136 -23.58 -17.17 -13.66
CA LYS A 136 -23.67 -18.03 -14.86
C LYS A 136 -24.49 -19.30 -14.62
N GLU A 137 -24.45 -19.86 -13.41
CA GLU A 137 -25.19 -21.07 -13.06
C GLU A 137 -26.70 -20.80 -12.94
N ASN A 138 -27.10 -19.70 -12.30
CA ASN A 138 -28.49 -19.25 -12.23
C ASN A 138 -29.10 -18.92 -13.62
N LYS A 139 -28.30 -18.42 -14.57
CA LYS A 139 -28.77 -18.18 -15.96
C LYS A 139 -28.95 -19.47 -16.79
N LYS A 140 -28.27 -20.57 -16.46
CA LYS A 140 -28.43 -21.86 -17.15
C LYS A 140 -29.67 -22.63 -16.67
N GLY A 141 -30.09 -22.45 -15.41
CA GLY A 141 -31.34 -23.00 -14.88
C GLY A 141 -32.58 -22.45 -15.57
N ILE A 142 -32.63 -21.13 -15.81
CA ILE A 142 -33.80 -20.45 -16.41
C ILE A 142 -34.01 -20.82 -17.89
N LYS A 143 -32.95 -21.09 -18.67
CA LYS A 143 -33.06 -21.49 -20.09
C LYS A 143 -33.53 -22.94 -20.28
N LYS A 144 -33.41 -23.83 -19.28
CA LYS A 144 -33.87 -25.23 -19.40
C LYS A 144 -35.37 -25.38 -19.15
N THR A 145 -36.00 -24.50 -18.37
CA THR A 145 -37.44 -24.55 -18.10
C THR A 145 -38.30 -23.94 -19.22
N THR A 146 -37.79 -22.97 -19.98
CA THR A 146 -38.57 -22.37 -21.08
C THR A 146 -38.67 -23.25 -22.34
N LYS A 147 -37.73 -24.19 -22.55
CA LYS A 147 -37.72 -25.05 -23.75
C LYS A 147 -38.61 -26.31 -23.64
N LYS A 148 -39.17 -26.60 -22.46
CA LYS A 148 -40.01 -27.80 -22.22
C LYS A 148 -41.52 -27.52 -22.32
N SER A 149 -41.94 -26.26 -22.48
CA SER A 149 -43.35 -25.85 -22.48
C SER A 149 -44.01 -25.75 -23.88
N SER A 150 -43.26 -25.90 -24.98
CA SER A 150 -43.79 -25.66 -26.34
C SER A 150 -44.15 -26.92 -27.14
N THR A 151 -44.06 -28.13 -26.57
CA THR A 151 -44.30 -29.40 -27.30
C THR A 151 -45.46 -30.23 -26.73
N LYS A 152 -46.53 -29.61 -26.20
CA LYS A 152 -47.72 -30.36 -25.76
C LYS A 152 -49.02 -29.58 -25.94
N LYS A 153 -49.35 -29.18 -27.18
CA LYS A 153 -50.70 -28.70 -27.52
C LYS A 153 -51.05 -28.93 -28.99
N LYS A 154 -51.11 -30.20 -29.43
CA LYS A 154 -51.70 -30.53 -30.74
C LYS A 154 -52.13 -31.99 -30.88
N THR A 155 -53.14 -32.43 -30.10
CA THR A 155 -53.98 -33.59 -30.46
C THR A 155 -55.12 -33.77 -29.45
N THR A 156 -56.27 -33.14 -29.70
CA THR A 156 -57.62 -33.70 -29.43
C THR A 156 -58.69 -32.74 -29.93
N SER A 157 -59.07 -32.88 -31.20
CA SER A 157 -60.39 -32.50 -31.70
C SER A 157 -60.58 -33.16 -33.05
N ARG A 158 -61.13 -34.38 -33.02
CA ARG A 158 -61.90 -35.01 -34.11
C ARG A 158 -62.36 -36.40 -33.65
N LYS A 159 -63.58 -36.42 -33.12
CA LYS A 159 -64.73 -37.25 -33.50
C LYS A 159 -65.63 -37.44 -32.30
#